data_AF-A0A1M6ALX3-F1
#
_entry.id   AF-A0A1M6ALX3-F1
#
_cell.length_a   1.000
_cell.length_b   1.000
_cell.length_c   1.000
_cell.angle_alpha   90.00
_cell.angle_beta   90.00
_cell.angle_gamma   90.00
#
_symmetry.space_group_name_H-M   'P 1'
#
loop_
_entity.id
_entity.type
_entity.pdbx_description
1 polymer ?
#
loop_
_entity_poly.entity_id
_entity_poly.type
_entity_poly.pdbx_seq_one_letter_code
_entity_poly.pdbx_strand_id
1 'polypeptide(L)'
;MPQLTFPVLGLGIGYPNQNPQLKPRMEMRLRVFENAYATFENYLDEIKTYDEEMRTYYDLRDPGRPMDSFSNQVVARFSQANPRRQEILNIIRKQGFNLNIK
;
A
#
# COMPACT_ATOMS: atom_id res chain seq x y z
N MET A 1 -2.20 -10.70 24.49
CA MET A 1 -3.41 -11.40 24.03
C MET A 1 -3.26 -12.88 24.33
N PRO A 2 -4.36 -13.65 24.50
CA PRO A 2 -4.29 -15.09 24.68
C PRO A 2 -3.52 -15.76 23.54
N GLN A 3 -2.91 -16.91 23.81
CA GLN A 3 -2.20 -17.70 22.79
C GLN A 3 -3.07 -17.88 21.52
N LEU A 4 -2.41 -17.94 20.36
CA LEU A 4 -3.05 -18.04 19.04
C LEU A 4 -3.93 -16.83 18.65
N THR A 5 -3.58 -15.64 19.14
CA THR A 5 -4.27 -14.38 18.78
C THR A 5 -3.26 -13.34 18.29
N PHE A 6 -3.33 -12.92 17.02
CA PHE A 6 -2.42 -11.91 16.44
C PHE A 6 -3.20 -10.75 15.82
N PRO A 7 -2.88 -9.47 16.11
CA PRO A 7 -3.63 -8.35 15.60
C PRO A 7 -3.12 -7.98 14.20
N VAL A 8 -4.02 -7.93 13.22
CA VAL A 8 -3.66 -7.65 11.81
C VAL A 8 -3.71 -6.16 11.50
N LEU A 9 -4.79 -5.49 11.90
CA LEU A 9 -5.04 -4.07 11.67
C LEU A 9 -5.88 -3.47 12.79
N GLY A 10 -5.80 -2.15 12.96
CA GLY A 10 -6.74 -1.37 13.74
C GLY A 10 -7.69 -0.61 12.81
N LEU A 11 -8.94 -0.44 13.24
CA LEU A 11 -9.95 0.33 12.54
C LEU A 11 -10.39 1.52 13.40
N GLY A 12 -10.16 2.74 12.92
CA GLY A 12 -10.65 3.96 13.57
C GLY A 12 -12.09 4.25 13.14
N ILE A 13 -12.97 4.53 14.11
CA ILE A 13 -14.38 4.88 13.89
C ILE A 13 -14.69 6.12 14.74
N GLY A 14 -15.39 7.10 14.18
CA GLY A 14 -15.75 8.33 14.88
C GLY A 14 -16.42 9.35 13.97
N TYR A 15 -16.57 10.57 14.48
CA TYR A 15 -17.15 11.68 13.72
C TYR A 15 -16.07 12.42 12.93
N PRO A 16 -16.24 12.61 11.61
CA PRO A 16 -15.25 13.30 10.79
C PRO A 16 -15.18 14.79 11.14
N ASN A 17 -13.97 15.34 11.21
CA ASN A 17 -13.71 16.77 11.37
C ASN A 17 -13.13 17.43 10.09
N GLN A 18 -13.04 16.66 9.00
CA GLN A 18 -12.50 17.07 7.70
C GLN A 18 -13.26 16.35 6.58
N ASN A 19 -13.23 16.93 5.37
CA ASN A 19 -13.79 16.32 4.16
C ASN A 19 -12.70 16.19 3.06
N PRO A 20 -11.77 15.23 3.19
CA PRO A 20 -10.65 15.11 2.26
C PRO A 20 -11.10 14.68 0.86
N GLN A 21 -10.38 15.13 -0.17
CA GLN A 21 -10.61 14.68 -1.55
C GLN A 21 -10.36 13.17 -1.71
N LEU A 22 -11.20 12.54 -2.53
CA LEU A 22 -11.06 11.13 -2.87
C LEU A 22 -9.74 10.88 -3.59
N LYS A 23 -8.96 9.94 -3.07
CA LYS A 23 -7.71 9.51 -3.70
C LYS A 23 -8.04 8.77 -5.02
N PRO A 24 -7.40 9.10 -6.15
CA PRO A 24 -7.52 8.35 -7.40
C PRO A 24 -7.23 6.85 -7.24
N ARG A 25 -7.68 6.06 -8.20
CA ARG A 25 -7.42 4.61 -8.28
C ARG A 25 -6.93 4.29 -9.68
N MET A 26 -6.03 3.31 -9.80
CA MET A 26 -5.62 2.77 -11.09
C MET A 26 -6.84 2.33 -11.92
N GLU A 27 -6.71 2.38 -13.24
CA GLU A 27 -7.73 1.86 -14.15
C GLU A 27 -8.07 0.39 -13.85
N MET A 28 -9.32 0.00 -14.09
CA MET A 28 -9.80 -1.35 -13.79
C MET A 28 -9.06 -2.42 -14.61
N ARG A 29 -8.68 -2.11 -15.86
CA ARG A 29 -7.91 -3.01 -16.74
C ARG A 29 -6.55 -3.43 -16.17
N LEU A 30 -6.04 -2.70 -15.17
CA LEU A 30 -4.78 -2.99 -14.48
C LEU A 30 -4.97 -3.75 -13.15
N ARG A 31 -6.23 -3.98 -12.74
CA ARG A 31 -6.57 -4.57 -11.43
C ARG A 31 -7.52 -5.77 -11.52
N VAL A 32 -8.27 -5.87 -12.60
CA VAL A 32 -9.24 -6.94 -12.85
C VAL A 32 -8.91 -7.55 -14.20
N PHE A 33 -8.70 -8.86 -14.18
CA PHE A 33 -8.37 -9.65 -15.36
C PHE A 33 -9.37 -10.80 -15.51
N GLU A 34 -9.65 -11.16 -16.76
CA GLU A 34 -10.54 -12.25 -17.09
C GLU A 34 -9.75 -13.50 -17.43
N ASN A 35 -10.07 -14.62 -16.78
CA ASN A 35 -9.51 -15.97 -16.98
C ASN A 35 -8.02 -16.15 -16.65
N ALA A 36 -7.18 -15.14 -16.89
CA ALA A 36 -5.74 -15.20 -16.67
C ALA A 36 -5.19 -13.84 -16.23
N TYR A 37 -4.03 -13.85 -15.60
CA TYR A 37 -3.31 -12.64 -15.23
C TYR A 37 -2.76 -11.96 -16.48
N ALA A 38 -3.01 -10.66 -16.65
CA ALA A 38 -2.44 -9.90 -17.76
C ALA A 38 -1.00 -9.50 -17.44
N THR A 39 -0.10 -9.70 -18.40
CA THR A 39 1.29 -9.24 -18.31
C THR A 39 1.53 -8.17 -19.36
N PHE A 40 2.28 -7.14 -18.98
CA PHE A 40 2.62 -6.02 -19.85
C PHE A 40 4.12 -6.01 -20.10
N GLU A 41 4.52 -5.56 -21.29
CA GLU A 41 5.95 -5.41 -21.63
C GLU A 41 6.63 -4.38 -20.72
N ASN A 42 5.94 -3.27 -20.45
CA ASN A 42 6.41 -2.24 -19.54
C ASN A 42 5.29 -1.72 -18.64
N TYR A 43 5.29 -2.17 -17.39
CA TYR A 43 4.31 -1.74 -16.39
C TYR A 43 4.37 -0.24 -16.07
N LEU A 44 5.53 0.42 -16.25
CA LEU A 44 5.66 1.87 -16.02
C LEU A 44 4.91 2.67 -17.09
N ASP A 45 4.94 2.21 -18.34
CA ASP A 45 4.18 2.85 -19.42
C ASP A 45 2.67 2.71 -19.17
N GLU A 46 2.24 1.53 -18.70
CA GLU A 46 0.82 1.26 -18.41
C GLU A 46 0.24 2.11 -17.28
N ILE A 47 1.06 2.48 -16.28
CA ILE A 47 0.62 3.31 -15.14
C ILE A 47 0.97 4.78 -15.30
N LYS A 48 1.55 5.22 -16.43
CA LYS A 48 2.05 6.59 -16.60
C LYS A 48 0.98 7.65 -16.33
N THR A 49 -0.22 7.47 -16.88
CA THR A 49 -1.35 8.38 -16.65
C THR A 49 -1.75 8.41 -15.18
N TYR A 50 -1.75 7.26 -14.50
CA TYR A 50 -2.06 7.19 -13.08
C TYR A 50 -0.98 7.87 -12.21
N ASP A 51 0.29 7.79 -12.59
CA ASP A 51 1.39 8.51 -11.94
C ASP A 51 1.23 10.04 -12.07
N GLU A 52 0.81 10.53 -13.23
CA GLU A 52 0.50 11.94 -13.47
C GLU A 52 -0.71 12.39 -12.61
N GLU A 53 -1.81 11.64 -12.61
CA GLU A 53 -3.00 11.92 -11.78
C GLU A 53 -2.66 11.97 -10.29
N MET A 54 -1.84 11.02 -9.82
CA MET A 54 -1.43 10.94 -8.43
C MET A 54 -0.54 12.11 -8.01
N ARG A 55 0.32 12.61 -8.90
CA ARG A 55 1.12 13.81 -8.65
C ARG A 55 0.22 15.02 -8.47
N THR A 56 -0.71 15.25 -9.40
CA THR A 56 -1.71 16.33 -9.30
C THR A 56 -2.54 16.22 -8.03
N TYR A 57 -2.98 15.02 -7.66
CA TYR A 57 -3.73 14.79 -6.44
C TYR A 57 -2.97 15.23 -5.17
N TYR A 58 -1.67 14.92 -5.07
CA TYR A 58 -0.89 15.32 -3.92
C TYR A 58 -0.56 16.81 -3.91
N ASP A 59 -0.25 17.40 -5.06
CA ASP A 59 0.06 18.83 -5.19
C ASP A 59 -1.12 19.71 -4.75
N LEU A 60 -2.35 19.32 -5.12
CA LEU A 60 -3.57 20.04 -4.72
C LEU A 60 -3.93 19.82 -3.24
N ARG A 61 -3.48 18.71 -2.64
CA ARG A 61 -3.82 18.34 -1.27
C ARG A 61 -2.93 19.02 -0.24
N ASP A 62 -1.65 19.18 -0.54
CA ASP A 62 -0.68 19.84 0.32
C ASP A 62 0.38 20.59 -0.52
N PRO A 63 0.08 21.82 -0.97
CA PRO A 63 0.95 22.58 -1.87
C PRO A 63 2.35 22.85 -1.32
N GLY A 64 2.52 22.81 0.02
CA GLY A 64 3.82 22.99 0.68
C GLY A 64 4.67 21.73 0.73
N ARG A 65 4.13 20.59 0.31
CA ARG A 65 4.80 19.28 0.37
C ARG A 65 4.53 18.46 -0.89
N PRO A 66 5.12 18.85 -2.03
CA PRO A 66 4.99 18.08 -3.26
C PRO A 66 5.48 16.64 -3.03
N MET A 67 4.75 15.69 -3.59
CA MET A 67 5.06 14.27 -3.51
C MET A 67 5.40 13.73 -4.89
N ASP A 68 6.28 12.74 -4.93
CA ASP A 68 6.68 12.10 -6.18
C ASP A 68 5.52 11.29 -6.81
N SER A 69 5.73 10.74 -8.01
CA SER A 69 4.84 9.79 -8.66
C SER A 69 4.51 8.59 -7.76
N PHE A 70 3.38 7.92 -8.03
CA PHE A 70 3.00 6.75 -7.26
C PHE A 70 4.05 5.63 -7.35
N SER A 71 4.59 5.37 -8.54
CA SER A 71 5.64 4.37 -8.75
C SER A 71 6.89 4.64 -7.90
N ASN A 72 7.41 5.86 -7.90
CA ASN A 72 8.56 6.25 -7.08
C ASN A 72 8.26 6.15 -5.58
N GLN A 73 7.06 6.56 -5.15
CA GLN A 73 6.65 6.41 -3.74
C GLN A 73 6.60 4.95 -3.29
N VAL A 74 6.19 4.03 -4.17
CA VAL A 74 6.19 2.59 -3.90
C VAL A 74 7.62 2.09 -3.73
N VAL A 75 8.51 2.40 -4.68
CA VAL A 75 9.93 2.01 -4.59
C VAL A 75 10.55 2.54 -3.30
N ALA A 76 10.44 3.84 -3.03
CA ALA A 76 10.99 4.45 -1.81
C ALA A 76 10.50 3.78 -0.53
N ARG A 77 9.22 3.38 -0.47
CA ARG A 77 8.63 2.69 0.69
C ARG A 77 9.18 1.28 0.89
N PHE A 78 9.44 0.55 -0.19
CA PHE A 78 9.91 -0.84 -0.12
C PHE A 78 11.43 -0.98 -0.10
N SER A 79 12.18 0.04 -0.55
CA SER A 79 13.64 0.08 -0.44
C SER A 79 14.14 0.30 0.99
N GLN A 80 13.29 0.82 1.88
CA GLN A 80 13.67 1.08 3.27
C GLN A 80 13.37 -0.12 4.17
N ALA A 81 14.40 -0.63 4.85
CA ALA A 81 14.22 -1.65 5.88
C ALA A 81 13.37 -1.09 7.04
N ASN A 82 12.37 -1.85 7.48
CA ASN A 82 11.59 -1.53 8.67
C ASN A 82 11.88 -2.57 9.76
N PRO A 83 12.76 -2.26 10.73
CA PRO A 83 13.18 -3.22 11.76
C PRO A 83 12.01 -3.81 12.54
N ARG A 84 10.96 -3.01 12.82
CA ARG A 84 9.77 -3.50 13.51
C ARG A 84 8.97 -4.51 12.69
N ARG A 85 8.93 -4.34 11.36
CA ARG A 85 8.26 -5.29 10.46
C ARG A 85 9.08 -6.56 10.24
N GLN A 86 10.40 -6.50 10.34
CA GLN A 86 11.27 -7.69 10.25
C GLN A 86 11.02 -8.66 11.41
N GLU A 87 10.67 -8.15 12.59
CA GLU A 87 10.33 -8.97 13.76
C GLU A 87 8.96 -9.68 13.69
N ILE A 88 8.15 -9.44 12.65
CA ILE A 88 6.76 -9.91 12.61
C ILE A 88 6.66 -11.45 12.68
N LEU A 89 7.57 -12.18 12.04
CA LEU A 89 7.60 -13.65 12.09
C LEU A 89 7.93 -14.13 13.51
N ASN A 90 8.84 -13.46 14.20
CA ASN A 90 9.19 -13.79 15.58
C ASN A 90 8.00 -13.55 16.51
N ILE A 91 7.26 -12.46 16.31
CA ILE A 91 6.05 -12.14 17.09
C ILE A 91 4.96 -13.18 16.83
N ILE A 92 4.71 -13.55 15.58
CA ILE A 92 3.71 -14.57 15.22
C ILE A 92 4.07 -15.94 15.84
N ARG A 93 5.34 -16.36 15.78
CA ARG A 93 5.82 -17.58 16.46
C ARG A 93 5.65 -17.50 17.98
N LYS A 94 6.01 -16.38 18.62
CA LYS A 94 5.83 -16.15 20.06
C LYS A 94 4.37 -16.26 20.50
N GLN A 95 3.44 -15.98 19.59
CA GLN A 95 2.00 -16.11 19.81
C GLN A 95 1.48 -17.55 19.61
N GLY A 96 2.36 -18.51 19.33
CA GLY A 96 2.03 -19.94 19.22
C GLY A 96 1.68 -20.42 17.81
N PHE A 97 1.74 -19.55 16.79
CA PHE A 97 1.49 -19.98 15.40
C PHE A 97 2.71 -20.72 14.83
N ASN A 98 2.48 -21.92 14.30
CA ASN A 98 3.48 -22.64 13.52
C ASN A 98 3.46 -22.14 12.07
N LEU A 99 4.59 -21.59 11.61
CA LEU A 99 4.72 -21.03 10.27
C LEU A 99 5.19 -22.07 9.23
N ASN A 100 5.71 -23.23 9.65
CA ASN A 100 6.36 -24.20 8.75
C ASN A 100 7.46 -23.59 7.84
N ILE A 101 8.09 -22.49 8.27
CA ILE A 101 9.21 -21.85 7.57
C ILE A 101 10.49 -22.28 8.29
N LYS A 102 11.46 -22.81 7.53
CA LYS A 102 12.81 -23.18 8.03
C LYS A 102 13.59 -21.95 8.46
#